data_AF-A0A6B1BSX7-F1
#
_entry.id   AF-A0A6B1BSX7-F1
#
_cell.length_a   1.000
_cell.length_b   1.000
_cell.length_c   1.000
_cell.angle_alpha   90.00
_cell.angle_beta   90.00
_cell.angle_gamma   90.00
#
_symmetry.space_group_name_H-M   'P 1'
#
loop_
_entity.id
_entity.type
_entity.pdbx_description
1 polymer ?
#
loop_
_entity_poly.entity_id
_entity_poly.type
_entity_poly.pdbx_seq_one_letter_code
_entity_poly.pdbx_strand_id
1 'polypeptide(L)'
;MRRAKIVSTLGPASSSERVIEQLIGAGVDVFRLNFSHGTRDEHAKNVGRIRQIADNMQRSIAILQDLQGPKMRVGKLAEDPIELQEGNRLTMTTREVLGDAECVSTTYARLPRDVKPADRILLDDGHIELMVREVYGSDVVCEVVVGGLLKSNKGINLPGVQVSAPSLTTKDREDLDLGIELGVDYIALSFVREPDDVREVQHIIERAEKEIPVIAKLERAEAVDHLEDILDVADGVMVARGDLGVELSPEDVPVIQKRVISAANRAGVFVITATQMLESMTDHPRPTRAEASDVANAIFDGTDAVMLSGETAIGKYPVQTVQMMARIIDTAEASVELAPPILNLDSSLSFPDAIGQAAAAVSTAVSPKAIVAFTQSGSTARLISKRRPRTPIIAFTPSARICRRLCLCWGVEPRQITLIDDTDRMVAEVEARLLSEGNVRFGDTLVILAGAPITARAETNLLKLHRVGEI
;
A
#
# COMPACT_ATOMS: atom_id res chain seq x y z
N MET A 1 7.34 -14.82 14.33
CA MET A 1 7.51 -14.27 12.98
C MET A 1 6.42 -13.23 12.81
N ARG A 2 6.80 -11.99 12.48
CA ARG A 2 5.85 -10.91 12.23
C ARG A 2 5.00 -11.23 11.00
N ARG A 3 3.68 -11.06 11.06
CA ARG A 3 2.79 -11.42 9.95
C ARG A 3 2.45 -10.20 9.09
N ALA A 4 1.98 -9.12 9.68
CA ALA A 4 1.73 -7.87 8.97
C ALA A 4 3.05 -7.27 8.46
N LYS A 5 2.95 -6.64 7.29
CA LYS A 5 4.09 -6.19 6.50
C LYS A 5 4.38 -4.71 6.74
N ILE A 6 5.63 -4.30 6.53
CA ILE A 6 6.04 -2.89 6.60
C ILE A 6 6.39 -2.40 5.20
N VAL A 7 5.65 -1.36 4.78
CA VAL A 7 5.99 -0.54 3.62
C VAL A 7 6.74 0.70 4.13
N SER A 8 7.92 0.99 3.58
CA SER A 8 8.73 2.15 3.95
C SER A 8 8.95 3.04 2.73
N THR A 9 8.63 4.32 2.84
CA THR A 9 8.87 5.28 1.76
C THR A 9 10.35 5.66 1.74
N LEU A 10 10.99 5.50 0.58
CA LEU A 10 12.37 5.90 0.38
C LEU A 10 12.45 7.40 0.05
N GLY A 11 13.38 8.10 0.69
CA GLY A 11 13.63 9.51 0.43
C GLY A 11 15.04 9.95 0.82
N PRO A 12 15.30 11.27 0.90
CA PRO A 12 16.63 11.82 1.25
C PRO A 12 17.23 11.25 2.54
N ALA A 13 16.43 10.97 3.57
CA ALA A 13 16.90 10.42 4.84
C ALA A 13 17.28 8.93 4.77
N SER A 14 16.85 8.23 3.71
CA SER A 14 16.92 6.76 3.66
C SER A 14 17.51 6.17 2.39
N SER A 15 17.88 6.96 1.39
CA SER A 15 18.33 6.49 0.06
C SER A 15 19.80 6.07 -0.03
N SER A 16 20.58 6.21 1.06
CA SER A 16 21.95 5.72 1.12
C SER A 16 21.99 4.20 1.33
N GLU A 17 22.99 3.53 0.77
CA GLU A 17 23.11 2.05 0.83
C GLU A 17 23.10 1.53 2.27
N ARG A 18 23.88 2.17 3.16
CA ARG A 18 23.93 1.83 4.58
C ARG A 18 22.56 1.91 5.25
N VAL A 19 21.77 2.94 4.94
CA VAL A 19 20.45 3.10 5.56
C VAL A 19 19.45 2.10 4.98
N ILE A 20 19.50 1.82 3.67
CA ILE A 20 18.67 0.76 3.05
C ILE A 20 18.94 -0.60 3.71
N GLU A 21 20.21 -0.97 3.90
CA GLU A 21 20.61 -2.20 4.59
C GLU A 21 20.05 -2.25 6.02
N GLN A 22 20.18 -1.14 6.77
CA GLN A 22 19.63 -1.03 8.12
C GLN A 22 18.09 -1.13 8.14
N LEU A 23 17.39 -0.57 7.15
CA LEU A 23 15.94 -0.65 7.04
C LEU A 23 15.47 -2.07 6.73
N ILE A 24 16.15 -2.77 5.81
CA ILE A 24 15.89 -4.19 5.55
C ILE A 24 16.13 -5.02 6.82
N GLY A 25 17.24 -4.78 7.52
CA GLY A 25 17.54 -5.44 8.79
C GLY A 25 16.54 -5.14 9.91
N ALA A 26 15.96 -3.94 9.91
CA ALA A 26 14.90 -3.54 10.83
C ALA A 26 13.53 -4.15 10.50
N GLY A 27 13.38 -4.73 9.32
CA GLY A 27 12.18 -5.44 8.89
C GLY A 27 11.29 -4.65 7.92
N VAL A 28 11.85 -3.89 6.98
CA VAL A 28 11.09 -3.45 5.80
C VAL A 28 10.81 -4.66 4.89
N ASP A 29 9.58 -4.79 4.39
CA ASP A 29 9.21 -5.79 3.38
C ASP A 29 9.08 -5.19 1.97
N VAL A 30 8.66 -3.92 1.91
CA VAL A 30 8.44 -3.18 0.66
C VAL A 30 9.00 -1.77 0.76
N PHE A 31 9.75 -1.33 -0.25
CA PHE A 31 10.09 0.08 -0.42
C PHE A 31 9.10 0.76 -1.34
N ARG A 32 8.47 1.84 -0.86
CA ARG A 32 7.67 2.75 -1.67
C ARG A 32 8.57 3.82 -2.28
N LEU A 33 8.47 4.00 -3.59
CA LEU A 33 9.04 5.12 -4.33
C LEU A 33 7.90 6.08 -4.69
N ASN A 34 7.91 7.28 -4.11
CA ASN A 34 6.88 8.28 -4.36
C ASN A 34 7.27 9.14 -5.58
N PHE A 35 6.57 8.99 -6.70
CA PHE A 35 6.87 9.69 -7.96
C PHE A 35 6.32 11.12 -8.02
N SER A 36 5.65 11.58 -6.94
CA SER A 36 5.39 13.01 -6.71
C SER A 36 6.68 13.82 -6.54
N HIS A 37 7.79 13.14 -6.22
CA HIS A 37 9.10 13.73 -6.00
C HIS A 37 10.18 12.91 -6.72
N GLY A 38 11.36 13.53 -6.87
CA GLY A 38 12.51 12.90 -7.50
C GLY A 38 12.43 12.84 -9.01
N THR A 39 13.57 12.53 -9.62
CA THR A 39 13.76 12.42 -11.06
C THR A 39 13.76 10.96 -11.51
N ARG A 40 13.58 10.73 -12.81
CA ARG A 40 13.67 9.40 -13.43
C ARG A 40 14.99 8.70 -13.06
N ASP A 41 16.10 9.42 -13.14
CA ASP A 41 17.45 8.90 -12.82
C ASP A 41 17.60 8.51 -11.34
N GLU A 42 17.02 9.29 -10.43
CA GLU A 42 17.05 8.98 -9.00
C GLU A 42 16.24 7.72 -8.68
N HIS A 43 15.05 7.58 -9.26
CA HIS A 43 14.23 6.37 -9.11
C HIS A 43 14.94 5.13 -9.65
N ALA A 44 15.55 5.22 -10.84
CA ALA A 44 16.32 4.11 -11.42
C ALA A 44 17.50 3.68 -10.52
N LYS A 45 18.25 4.65 -9.98
CA LYS A 45 19.35 4.38 -9.03
C LYS A 45 18.84 3.73 -7.75
N ASN A 46 17.72 4.20 -7.22
CA ASN A 46 17.13 3.66 -5.99
C ASN A 46 16.66 2.22 -6.20
N VAL A 47 16.00 1.90 -7.32
CA VAL A 47 15.62 0.53 -7.67
C VAL A 47 16.85 -0.37 -7.70
N GLY A 48 17.90 0.03 -8.43
CA GLY A 48 19.14 -0.75 -8.51
C GLY A 48 19.78 -1.02 -7.14
N ARG A 49 19.88 0.00 -6.28
CA ARG A 49 20.42 -0.12 -4.92
C ARG A 49 19.60 -1.07 -4.06
N ILE A 50 18.27 -0.93 -4.06
CA ILE A 50 17.37 -1.80 -3.27
C ILE A 50 17.58 -3.25 -3.68
N ARG A 51 17.57 -3.54 -4.99
CA ARG A 51 17.76 -4.91 -5.50
C ARG A 51 19.12 -5.48 -5.09
N GLN A 52 20.20 -4.74 -5.32
CA GLN A 52 21.55 -5.20 -4.99
C GLN A 52 21.72 -5.50 -3.49
N ILE A 53 21.21 -4.62 -2.62
CA ILE A 53 21.32 -4.80 -1.17
C ILE A 53 20.45 -5.98 -0.71
N ALA A 54 19.22 -6.07 -1.22
CA ALA A 54 18.32 -7.19 -0.91
C ALA A 54 18.94 -8.54 -1.31
N ASP A 55 19.55 -8.63 -2.49
CA ASP A 55 20.25 -9.82 -2.97
C ASP A 55 21.47 -10.16 -2.09
N ASN A 56 22.29 -9.17 -1.74
CA ASN A 56 23.44 -9.35 -0.83
C ASN A 56 23.01 -9.89 0.55
N MET A 57 21.86 -9.43 1.04
CA MET A 57 21.28 -9.87 2.31
C MET A 57 20.48 -11.18 2.19
N GLN A 58 20.32 -11.72 0.98
CA GLN A 58 19.47 -12.88 0.68
C GLN A 58 18.03 -12.70 1.18
N ARG A 59 17.49 -11.48 1.01
CA ARG A 59 16.13 -11.11 1.39
C ARG A 59 15.32 -10.74 0.17
N SER A 60 14.09 -11.23 0.09
CA SER A 60 13.14 -10.72 -0.91
C SER A 60 12.56 -9.41 -0.41
N ILE A 61 12.69 -8.35 -1.21
CA ILE A 61 12.13 -7.01 -0.94
C ILE A 61 11.36 -6.55 -2.16
N ALA A 62 10.11 -6.12 -1.94
CA ALA A 62 9.29 -5.57 -3.02
C ALA A 62 9.57 -4.08 -3.22
N ILE A 63 9.29 -3.59 -4.43
CA ILE A 63 9.29 -2.17 -4.75
C ILE A 63 7.89 -1.78 -5.21
N LEU A 64 7.33 -0.78 -4.55
CA LEU A 64 6.06 -0.16 -4.86
C LEU A 64 6.29 1.20 -5.50
N GLN A 65 5.90 1.37 -6.76
CA GLN A 65 5.80 2.68 -7.38
C GLN A 65 4.49 3.33 -6.94
N ASP A 66 4.54 4.56 -6.44
CA ASP A 66 3.34 5.36 -6.13
C ASP A 66 3.25 6.54 -7.10
N LEU A 67 2.28 6.48 -8.01
CA LEU A 67 2.02 7.51 -9.02
C LEU A 67 1.40 8.76 -8.37
N GLN A 68 1.72 9.93 -8.88
CA GLN A 68 1.31 11.19 -8.25
C GLN A 68 -0.20 11.43 -8.38
N GLY A 69 -0.78 11.08 -9.52
CA GLY A 69 -2.16 11.40 -9.87
C GLY A 69 -2.39 12.90 -10.08
N PRO A 70 -3.66 13.33 -10.24
CA PRO A 70 -4.04 14.71 -10.56
C PRO A 70 -3.97 15.64 -9.33
N LYS A 71 -2.85 15.65 -8.60
CA LYS A 71 -2.67 16.49 -7.42
C LYS A 71 -2.69 17.97 -7.80
N MET A 72 -3.72 18.67 -7.35
CA MET A 72 -3.89 20.11 -7.55
C MET A 72 -2.98 20.86 -6.58
N ARG A 73 -2.37 21.96 -7.04
CA ARG A 73 -1.41 22.73 -6.25
C ARG A 73 -1.59 24.22 -6.45
N VAL A 74 -1.24 24.98 -5.41
CA VAL A 74 -1.02 26.42 -5.48
C VAL A 74 0.22 26.70 -6.34
N GLY A 75 0.19 27.77 -7.13
CA GLY A 75 1.33 28.23 -7.91
C GLY A 75 2.47 28.78 -7.04
N LYS A 76 3.39 29.49 -7.70
CA LYS A 76 4.47 30.18 -7.00
C LYS A 76 3.99 31.49 -6.40
N LEU A 77 4.47 31.81 -5.21
CA LEU A 77 4.18 33.05 -4.53
C LEU A 77 5.27 34.09 -4.81
N ALA A 78 4.91 35.38 -4.82
CA ALA A 78 5.86 36.49 -4.95
C ALA A 78 6.75 36.59 -3.71
N GLU A 79 6.16 36.40 -2.53
CA GLU A 79 6.83 36.21 -1.24
C GLU A 79 6.42 34.85 -0.68
N ASP A 80 7.37 34.03 -0.21
CA ASP A 80 7.09 32.68 0.30
C ASP A 80 7.69 32.50 1.70
N PRO A 81 6.88 32.38 2.77
CA PRO A 81 5.41 32.23 2.78
C PRO A 81 4.65 33.57 2.70
N ILE A 82 3.35 33.50 2.35
CA ILE A 82 2.37 34.58 2.60
C ILE A 82 1.43 34.23 3.76
N GLU A 83 0.90 35.24 4.44
CA GLU A 83 -0.13 35.07 5.47
C GLU A 83 -1.52 35.38 4.90
N LEU A 84 -2.45 34.44 5.05
CA LEU A 84 -3.86 34.61 4.72
C LEU A 84 -4.64 34.84 6.02
N GLN A 85 -5.34 35.97 6.11
CA GLN A 85 -6.12 36.34 7.30
C GLN A 85 -7.59 35.94 7.13
N GLU A 86 -8.18 35.41 8.20
CA GLU A 86 -9.60 35.06 8.25
C GLU A 86 -10.50 36.29 7.95
N GLY A 87 -11.57 36.06 7.19
CA GLY A 87 -12.51 37.08 6.72
C GLY A 87 -12.05 37.88 5.50
N ASN A 88 -10.77 37.81 5.12
CA ASN A 88 -10.28 38.49 3.92
C ASN A 88 -10.72 37.77 2.64
N ARG A 89 -10.72 38.52 1.54
CA ARG A 89 -10.96 37.98 0.21
C ARG A 89 -9.65 37.48 -0.39
N LEU A 90 -9.72 36.31 -1.03
CA LEU A 90 -8.63 35.74 -1.81
C LEU A 90 -9.18 35.28 -3.16
N THR A 91 -8.50 35.61 -4.25
CA THR A 91 -8.84 35.15 -5.58
C THR A 91 -7.96 33.97 -5.97
N MET A 92 -8.55 32.81 -6.24
CA MET A 92 -7.84 31.71 -6.88
C MET A 92 -7.99 31.83 -8.40
N THR A 93 -6.88 31.82 -9.13
CA THR A 93 -6.89 32.03 -10.59
C THR A 93 -6.17 30.93 -11.36
N THR A 94 -6.62 30.65 -12.58
CA THR A 94 -5.90 29.77 -13.52
C THR A 94 -4.87 30.53 -14.38
N ARG A 95 -4.75 31.85 -14.18
CA ARG A 95 -3.75 32.68 -14.87
C ARG A 95 -2.37 32.44 -14.24
N GLU A 96 -1.33 32.50 -15.07
CA GLU A 96 0.04 32.36 -14.59
C GLU A 96 0.50 33.67 -13.94
N VAL A 97 0.35 33.76 -12.62
CA VAL A 97 0.73 34.91 -11.80
C VAL A 97 1.52 34.45 -10.57
N LEU A 98 2.48 35.28 -10.14
CA LEU A 98 3.09 35.12 -8.82
C LEU A 98 2.06 35.54 -7.77
N GLY A 99 1.70 34.61 -6.90
CA GLY A 99 0.63 34.83 -5.94
C GLY A 99 1.02 35.70 -4.76
N ASP A 100 0.04 36.39 -4.19
CA ASP A 100 0.14 37.20 -2.97
C ASP A 100 -1.11 36.99 -2.10
N ALA A 101 -1.30 37.83 -1.08
CA ALA A 101 -2.42 37.72 -0.14
C ALA A 101 -3.80 38.01 -0.77
N GLU A 102 -3.86 38.56 -1.99
CA GLU A 102 -5.11 38.89 -2.69
C GLU A 102 -5.41 37.94 -3.85
N CYS A 103 -4.39 37.39 -4.50
CA CYS A 103 -4.54 36.53 -5.67
C CYS A 103 -3.49 35.42 -5.70
N VAL A 104 -3.92 34.16 -5.81
CA VAL A 104 -3.04 32.98 -5.93
C VAL A 104 -3.39 32.16 -7.16
N SER A 105 -2.37 31.72 -7.89
CA SER A 105 -2.58 30.83 -9.04
C SER A 105 -2.76 29.37 -8.62
N THR A 106 -3.41 28.56 -9.46
CA THR A 106 -3.52 27.11 -9.29
C THR A 106 -3.03 26.37 -10.53
N THR A 107 -2.47 25.17 -10.34
CA THR A 107 -2.17 24.24 -11.44
C THR A 107 -3.44 23.64 -12.06
N TYR A 108 -4.58 23.76 -11.41
CA TYR A 108 -5.83 23.17 -11.87
C TYR A 108 -6.64 24.13 -12.76
N ALA A 109 -6.37 24.09 -14.06
CA ALA A 109 -6.99 24.97 -15.05
C ALA A 109 -8.53 24.84 -15.16
N ARG A 110 -9.13 23.78 -14.60
CA ARG A 110 -10.58 23.57 -14.58
C ARG A 110 -11.25 24.05 -13.29
N LEU A 111 -10.49 24.59 -12.32
CA LEU A 111 -11.04 25.05 -11.04
C LEU A 111 -12.30 25.92 -11.20
N PRO A 112 -12.33 26.98 -12.05
CA PRO A 112 -13.52 27.83 -12.20
C PRO A 112 -14.72 27.12 -12.86
N ARG A 113 -14.54 25.94 -13.46
CA ARG A 113 -15.65 25.19 -14.07
C ARG A 113 -16.29 24.21 -13.11
N ASP A 114 -15.49 23.71 -12.17
CA ASP A 114 -15.88 22.60 -11.32
C ASP A 114 -16.44 23.09 -9.98
N VAL A 115 -16.02 24.27 -9.50
CA VAL A 115 -16.54 24.87 -8.26
C VAL A 115 -17.73 25.79 -8.50
N LYS A 116 -18.60 25.90 -7.51
CA LYS A 116 -19.74 26.81 -7.43
C LYS A 116 -19.74 27.59 -6.11
N PRO A 117 -20.51 28.69 -6.00
CA PRO A 117 -20.68 29.39 -4.73
C PRO A 117 -21.08 28.43 -3.61
N ALA A 118 -20.51 28.65 -2.42
CA ALA A 118 -20.59 27.82 -1.22
C ALA A 118 -19.78 26.50 -1.23
N ASP A 119 -19.04 26.20 -2.30
CA ASP A 119 -18.05 25.12 -2.23
C ASP A 119 -16.85 25.52 -1.36
N ARG A 120 -16.23 24.52 -0.74
CA ARG A 120 -15.02 24.68 0.08
C ARG A 120 -13.78 24.38 -0.75
N ILE A 121 -12.75 25.19 -0.56
CA ILE A 121 -11.41 24.92 -1.10
C ILE A 121 -10.45 24.85 0.08
N LEU A 122 -9.79 23.71 0.22
CA LEU A 122 -8.82 23.47 1.27
C LEU A 122 -7.42 23.61 0.70
N LEU A 123 -6.56 24.38 1.37
CA LEU A 123 -5.15 24.52 1.02
C LEU A 123 -4.28 23.92 2.11
N ASP A 124 -3.09 23.45 1.70
CA ASP A 124 -2.08 22.88 2.60
C ASP A 124 -2.64 21.76 3.48
N ASP A 125 -3.17 20.71 2.85
CA ASP A 125 -3.72 19.53 3.55
C ASP A 125 -4.81 19.89 4.58
N GLY A 126 -5.63 20.90 4.28
CA GLY A 126 -6.76 21.31 5.12
C GLY A 126 -6.45 22.34 6.21
N HIS A 127 -5.21 22.82 6.33
CA HIS A 127 -4.85 23.82 7.34
C HIS A 127 -5.44 25.22 7.06
N ILE A 128 -5.73 25.51 5.80
CA ILE A 128 -6.34 26.77 5.37
C ILE A 128 -7.64 26.41 4.63
N GLU A 129 -8.72 27.10 4.98
CA GLU A 129 -10.03 26.88 4.37
C GLU A 129 -10.53 28.15 3.70
N LEU A 130 -10.95 28.00 2.46
CA LEU A 130 -11.60 29.04 1.68
C LEU A 130 -13.04 28.62 1.35
N MET A 131 -13.93 29.60 1.28
CA MET A 131 -15.31 29.43 0.84
C MET A 131 -15.52 30.17 -0.47
N VAL A 132 -15.92 29.48 -1.53
CA VAL A 132 -16.21 30.10 -2.83
C VAL A 132 -17.39 31.05 -2.68
N ARG A 133 -17.19 32.31 -3.06
CA ARG A 133 -18.23 33.34 -3.11
C ARG A 133 -18.75 33.50 -4.52
N GLU A 134 -17.85 33.67 -5.48
CA GLU A 134 -18.20 33.97 -6.87
C GLU A 134 -17.16 33.38 -7.83
N VAL A 135 -17.60 33.07 -9.05
CA VAL A 135 -16.75 32.56 -10.12
C VAL A 135 -16.94 33.44 -11.35
N TYR A 136 -15.85 33.97 -11.90
CA TYR A 136 -15.87 34.79 -13.10
C TYR A 136 -14.66 34.52 -13.99
N GLY A 137 -14.91 34.03 -15.21
CA GLY A 137 -13.86 33.72 -16.16
C GLY A 137 -12.86 32.70 -15.61
N SER A 138 -11.60 33.12 -15.40
CA SER A 138 -10.52 32.31 -14.86
C SER A 138 -10.38 32.37 -13.33
N ASP A 139 -11.21 33.18 -12.68
CA ASP A 139 -11.00 33.60 -11.30
C ASP A 139 -12.15 33.10 -10.41
N VAL A 140 -11.78 32.60 -9.24
CA VAL A 140 -12.66 32.11 -8.19
C VAL A 140 -12.42 32.97 -6.96
N VAL A 141 -13.37 33.84 -6.64
CA VAL A 141 -13.30 34.66 -5.43
C VAL A 141 -13.75 33.83 -4.26
N CYS A 142 -12.89 33.78 -3.27
CA CYS A 142 -13.15 33.11 -2.03
C CYS A 142 -13.07 34.08 -0.86
N GLU A 143 -13.71 33.70 0.23
CA GLU A 143 -13.47 34.23 1.56
C GLU A 143 -12.60 33.25 2.33
N VAL A 144 -11.60 33.76 3.04
CA VAL A 144 -10.77 32.94 3.93
C VAL A 144 -11.58 32.64 5.20
N VAL A 145 -11.98 31.38 5.37
CA VAL A 145 -12.72 30.91 6.56
C VAL A 145 -11.75 30.53 7.67
N VAL A 146 -10.63 29.92 7.32
CA VAL A 146 -9.54 29.61 8.24
C VAL A 146 -8.24 30.12 7.62
N GLY A 147 -7.60 31.09 8.28
CA GLY A 147 -6.35 31.69 7.83
C GLY A 147 -5.12 30.85 8.18
N GLY A 148 -3.96 31.27 7.67
CA GLY A 148 -2.69 30.60 7.94
C GLY A 148 -1.55 31.02 7.01
N LEU A 149 -0.38 30.41 7.21
CA LEU A 149 0.79 30.64 6.35
C LEU A 149 0.73 29.73 5.13
N LEU A 150 0.51 30.31 3.95
CA LEU A 150 0.54 29.59 2.68
C LEU A 150 1.94 29.64 2.06
N LYS A 151 2.43 28.49 1.60
CA LYS A 151 3.68 28.35 0.85
C LYS A 151 3.42 28.00 -0.61
N SER A 152 4.40 28.21 -1.48
CA SER A 152 4.28 27.80 -2.89
C SER A 152 4.09 26.29 -3.02
N ASN A 153 3.37 25.84 -4.06
CA ASN A 153 3.20 24.42 -4.42
C ASN A 153 2.45 23.56 -3.39
N LYS A 154 1.81 24.17 -2.38
CA LYS A 154 0.96 23.45 -1.42
C LYS A 154 -0.25 22.82 -2.10
N GLY A 155 -0.72 21.70 -1.56
CA GLY A 155 -1.84 20.94 -2.11
C GLY A 155 -3.15 21.73 -2.04
N ILE A 156 -4.04 21.46 -3.00
CA ILE A 156 -5.41 21.95 -3.03
C ILE A 156 -6.34 20.73 -3.01
N ASN A 157 -7.36 20.77 -2.15
CA ASN A 157 -8.42 19.78 -2.10
C ASN A 157 -9.77 20.50 -2.28
N LEU A 158 -10.73 19.81 -2.91
CA LEU A 158 -12.05 20.35 -3.23
C LEU A 158 -13.13 19.40 -2.70
N PRO A 159 -13.35 19.34 -1.37
CA PRO A 159 -14.27 18.39 -0.76
C PRO A 159 -15.68 18.46 -1.37
N GLY A 160 -16.17 17.33 -1.86
CA GLY A 160 -17.53 17.24 -2.43
C GLY A 160 -17.69 17.88 -3.80
N VAL A 161 -16.60 18.30 -4.44
CA VAL A 161 -16.58 18.82 -5.82
C VAL A 161 -16.16 17.71 -6.76
N GLN A 162 -16.91 17.53 -7.85
CA GLN A 162 -16.60 16.53 -8.85
C GLN A 162 -15.44 17.01 -9.74
N VAL A 163 -14.22 16.56 -9.42
CA VAL A 163 -13.00 17.00 -10.11
C VAL A 163 -12.91 16.38 -11.51
N SER A 164 -12.98 17.22 -12.54
CA SER A 164 -12.94 16.83 -13.97
C SER A 164 -11.51 16.56 -14.49
N ALA A 165 -10.63 16.03 -13.65
CA ALA A 165 -9.28 15.61 -14.03
C ALA A 165 -9.25 14.11 -14.36
N PRO A 166 -8.42 13.67 -15.32
CA PRO A 166 -8.15 12.24 -15.49
C PRO A 166 -7.39 11.70 -14.27
N SER A 167 -7.59 10.43 -13.93
CA SER A 167 -6.85 9.75 -12.87
C SER A 167 -5.37 9.57 -13.21
N LEU A 168 -5.04 9.41 -14.50
CA LEU A 168 -3.67 9.44 -15.01
C LEU A 168 -3.36 10.76 -15.72
N THR A 169 -2.42 11.52 -15.17
CA THR A 169 -1.84 12.68 -15.85
C THR A 169 -0.83 12.26 -16.93
N THR A 170 -0.40 13.19 -17.79
CA THR A 170 0.69 12.93 -18.75
C THR A 170 1.97 12.47 -18.04
N LYS A 171 2.31 13.12 -16.91
CA LYS A 171 3.44 12.72 -16.06
C LYS A 171 3.25 11.31 -15.52
N ASP A 172 2.06 10.96 -15.01
CA ASP A 172 1.83 9.61 -14.47
C ASP A 172 2.00 8.52 -15.53
N ARG A 173 1.65 8.78 -16.80
CA ARG A 173 1.89 7.83 -17.89
C ARG A 173 3.38 7.62 -18.15
N GLU A 174 4.15 8.71 -18.24
CA GLU A 174 5.61 8.63 -18.41
C GLU A 174 6.29 7.93 -17.23
N ASP A 175 5.80 8.18 -16.02
CA ASP A 175 6.28 7.56 -14.80
C ASP A 175 5.90 6.08 -14.73
N LEU A 176 4.67 5.72 -15.10
CA LEU A 176 4.20 4.34 -15.21
C LEU A 176 5.08 3.54 -16.18
N ASP A 177 5.38 4.09 -17.34
CA ASP A 177 6.30 3.48 -18.31
C ASP A 177 7.68 3.23 -17.70
N LEU A 178 8.21 4.19 -16.93
CA LEU A 178 9.48 4.02 -16.22
C LEU A 178 9.41 2.88 -15.20
N GLY A 179 8.34 2.80 -14.40
CA GLY A 179 8.19 1.73 -13.42
C GLY A 179 8.11 0.35 -14.05
N ILE A 180 7.38 0.24 -15.17
CA ILE A 180 7.29 -0.96 -16.00
C ILE A 180 8.69 -1.37 -16.51
N GLU A 181 9.46 -0.41 -17.04
CA GLU A 181 10.82 -0.63 -17.53
C GLU A 181 11.77 -1.11 -16.41
N LEU A 182 11.70 -0.46 -15.24
CA LEU A 182 12.51 -0.78 -14.07
C LEU A 182 12.11 -2.09 -13.38
N GLY A 183 10.98 -2.69 -13.76
CA GLY A 183 10.49 -3.94 -13.17
C GLY A 183 10.10 -3.79 -11.70
N VAL A 184 9.35 -2.73 -11.37
CA VAL A 184 8.72 -2.58 -10.04
C VAL A 184 7.76 -3.73 -9.77
N ASP A 185 7.57 -4.08 -8.50
CA ASP A 185 6.77 -5.24 -8.12
C ASP A 185 5.28 -4.91 -8.01
N TYR A 186 4.96 -3.64 -7.73
CA TYR A 186 3.62 -3.07 -7.54
C TYR A 186 3.53 -1.64 -8.06
N ILE A 187 2.34 -1.22 -8.47
CA ILE A 187 2.01 0.17 -8.83
C ILE A 187 0.81 0.61 -7.98
N ALA A 188 0.90 1.77 -7.32
CA ALA A 188 -0.22 2.42 -6.65
C ALA A 188 -0.70 3.63 -7.47
N LEU A 189 -2.01 3.69 -7.69
CA LEU A 189 -2.69 4.77 -8.39
C LEU A 189 -3.33 5.71 -7.36
N SER A 190 -2.92 6.98 -7.37
CA SER A 190 -3.47 8.02 -6.49
C SER A 190 -4.84 8.52 -6.96
N PHE A 191 -5.65 9.02 -6.03
CA PHE A 191 -6.95 9.64 -6.28
C PHE A 191 -7.91 8.81 -7.14
N VAL A 192 -7.93 7.48 -6.96
CA VAL A 192 -8.92 6.60 -7.61
C VAL A 192 -10.32 7.02 -7.18
N ARG A 193 -11.27 7.02 -8.12
CA ARG A 193 -12.70 7.33 -7.87
C ARG A 193 -13.62 6.21 -8.31
N GLU A 194 -13.25 5.47 -9.34
CA GLU A 194 -14.09 4.46 -9.97
C GLU A 194 -13.24 3.28 -10.49
N PRO A 195 -13.82 2.09 -10.75
CA PRO A 195 -13.06 0.93 -11.20
C PRO A 195 -12.34 1.14 -12.54
N ASP A 196 -12.86 1.98 -13.43
CA ASP A 196 -12.25 2.23 -14.73
C ASP A 196 -10.90 2.95 -14.64
N ASP A 197 -10.66 3.72 -13.57
CA ASP A 197 -9.34 4.32 -13.28
C ASP A 197 -8.28 3.21 -13.12
N VAL A 198 -8.62 2.11 -12.43
CA VAL A 198 -7.73 0.97 -12.20
C VAL A 198 -7.53 0.17 -13.50
N ARG A 199 -8.62 -0.08 -14.23
CA ARG A 199 -8.59 -0.80 -15.51
C ARG A 199 -7.73 -0.08 -16.56
N GLU A 200 -7.74 1.25 -16.55
CA GLU A 200 -6.88 2.03 -17.45
C GLU A 200 -5.39 1.72 -17.23
N VAL A 201 -4.92 1.70 -15.98
CA VAL A 201 -3.53 1.35 -15.64
C VAL A 201 -3.23 -0.10 -16.02
N GLN A 202 -4.13 -1.03 -15.71
CA GLN A 202 -3.98 -2.45 -16.07
C GLN A 202 -3.84 -2.63 -17.58
N HIS A 203 -4.64 -1.94 -18.39
CA HIS A 203 -4.56 -2.00 -19.84
C HIS A 203 -3.21 -1.51 -20.39
N ILE A 204 -2.62 -0.47 -19.78
CA ILE A 204 -1.28 0.01 -20.15
C ILE A 204 -0.22 -1.06 -19.83
N ILE A 205 -0.30 -1.68 -18.65
CA ILE A 205 0.60 -2.76 -18.21
C ILE A 205 0.49 -3.98 -19.14
N GLU A 206 -0.73 -4.38 -19.50
CA GLU A 206 -1.01 -5.49 -20.42
C GLU A 206 -0.43 -5.23 -21.82
N ARG A 207 -0.59 -4.00 -22.34
CA ARG A 207 -0.01 -3.60 -23.63
C ARG A 207 1.52 -3.61 -23.64
N ALA A 208 2.14 -3.45 -22.48
CA ALA A 208 3.58 -3.61 -22.28
C ALA A 208 3.99 -5.08 -22.06
N GLU A 209 3.05 -6.03 -22.21
CA GLU A 209 3.24 -7.47 -21.99
C GLU A 209 3.82 -7.79 -20.60
N LYS A 210 3.43 -6.99 -19.61
CA LYS A 210 3.76 -7.21 -18.21
C LYS A 210 2.53 -7.61 -17.43
N GLU A 211 2.78 -8.15 -16.25
CA GLU A 211 1.76 -8.45 -15.24
C GLU A 211 2.26 -7.76 -13.98
N ILE A 212 1.78 -6.57 -13.62
CA ILE A 212 2.17 -5.85 -12.40
C ILE A 212 0.89 -5.53 -11.63
N PRO A 213 0.75 -5.96 -10.36
CA PRO A 213 -0.45 -5.69 -9.59
C PRO A 213 -0.66 -4.20 -9.33
N VAL A 214 -1.90 -3.75 -9.44
CA VAL A 214 -2.32 -2.35 -9.26
C VAL A 214 -3.02 -2.18 -7.92
N ILE A 215 -2.57 -1.19 -7.15
CA ILE A 215 -3.11 -0.82 -5.84
C ILE A 215 -3.91 0.47 -5.98
N ALA A 216 -5.21 0.43 -5.72
CA ALA A 216 -6.04 1.63 -5.70
C ALA A 216 -5.87 2.39 -4.38
N LYS A 217 -5.46 3.67 -4.43
CA LYS A 217 -5.39 4.52 -3.24
C LYS A 217 -6.75 5.17 -3.01
N LEU A 218 -7.33 4.86 -1.85
CA LEU A 218 -8.64 5.33 -1.44
C LEU A 218 -8.48 6.67 -0.70
N GLU A 219 -8.58 7.74 -1.47
CA GLU A 219 -8.33 9.14 -1.05
C GLU A 219 -9.53 10.05 -1.35
N ARG A 220 -10.57 9.49 -1.99
CA ARG A 220 -11.73 10.21 -2.51
C ARG A 220 -13.03 9.65 -1.93
N ALA A 221 -14.03 10.50 -1.76
CA ALA A 221 -15.36 10.08 -1.32
C ALA A 221 -15.96 9.05 -2.28
N GLU A 222 -15.82 9.29 -3.59
CA GLU A 222 -16.30 8.41 -4.65
C GLU A 222 -15.68 7.01 -4.58
N ALA A 223 -14.41 6.92 -4.18
CA ALA A 223 -13.73 5.63 -4.01
C ALA A 223 -14.35 4.80 -2.87
N VAL A 224 -14.87 5.46 -1.84
CA VAL A 224 -15.55 4.82 -0.71
C VAL A 224 -16.96 4.38 -1.10
N ASP A 225 -17.62 5.14 -1.97
CA ASP A 225 -18.93 4.80 -2.53
C ASP A 225 -18.85 3.62 -3.50
N HIS A 226 -17.85 3.61 -4.38
CA HIS A 226 -17.58 2.53 -5.34
C HIS A 226 -16.64 1.44 -4.82
N LEU A 227 -16.50 1.30 -3.49
CA LEU A 227 -15.51 0.43 -2.88
C LEU A 227 -15.59 -1.03 -3.39
N GLU A 228 -16.80 -1.60 -3.50
CA GLU A 228 -16.97 -2.99 -3.94
C GLU A 228 -16.53 -3.18 -5.39
N ASP A 229 -16.94 -2.28 -6.30
CA ASP A 229 -16.57 -2.35 -7.71
C ASP A 229 -15.05 -2.15 -7.92
N ILE A 230 -14.41 -1.30 -7.10
CA ILE A 230 -12.95 -1.12 -7.12
C ILE A 230 -12.24 -2.39 -6.65
N LEU A 231 -12.75 -3.06 -5.61
CA LEU A 231 -12.18 -4.31 -5.10
C LEU A 231 -12.29 -5.46 -6.13
N ASP A 232 -13.29 -5.44 -7.00
CA ASP A 232 -13.45 -6.45 -8.06
C ASP A 232 -12.36 -6.38 -9.14
N VAL A 233 -11.71 -5.21 -9.30
CA VAL A 233 -10.69 -5.00 -10.34
C VAL A 233 -9.28 -4.77 -9.80
N ALA A 234 -9.14 -4.24 -8.59
CA ALA A 234 -7.85 -3.91 -8.02
C ALA A 234 -7.18 -5.15 -7.40
N ASP A 235 -5.86 -5.28 -7.58
CA ASP A 235 -5.10 -6.33 -6.91
C ASP A 235 -4.89 -6.05 -5.42
N GLY A 236 -4.92 -4.77 -5.05
CA GLY A 236 -4.79 -4.28 -3.68
C GLY A 236 -5.44 -2.91 -3.49
N VAL A 237 -5.64 -2.51 -2.24
CA VAL A 237 -6.09 -1.16 -1.88
C VAL A 237 -5.20 -0.53 -0.82
N MET A 238 -5.11 0.79 -0.82
CA MET A 238 -4.39 1.56 0.19
C MET A 238 -5.33 2.59 0.82
N VAL A 239 -5.54 2.49 2.13
CA VAL A 239 -6.25 3.51 2.91
C VAL A 239 -5.28 4.66 3.17
N ALA A 240 -5.32 5.69 2.32
CA ALA A 240 -4.44 6.86 2.40
C ALA A 240 -5.10 7.98 3.21
N ARG A 241 -4.96 7.85 4.54
CA ARG A 241 -5.73 8.59 5.56
C ARG A 241 -5.51 10.10 5.55
N GLY A 242 -4.32 10.55 5.15
CA GLY A 242 -3.99 11.96 5.01
C GLY A 242 -4.89 12.66 3.99
N ASP A 243 -4.78 12.29 2.71
CA ASP A 243 -5.62 12.89 1.67
C ASP A 243 -7.11 12.56 1.89
N LEU A 244 -7.45 11.35 2.37
CA LEU A 244 -8.84 10.97 2.68
C LEU A 244 -9.48 11.82 3.78
N GLY A 245 -8.72 12.16 4.84
CA GLY A 245 -9.19 12.99 5.96
C GLY A 245 -9.24 14.49 5.65
N VAL A 246 -8.70 14.91 4.50
CA VAL A 246 -8.90 16.26 3.95
C VAL A 246 -10.13 16.28 3.06
N GLU A 247 -10.36 15.22 2.29
CA GLU A 247 -11.54 15.08 1.44
C GLU A 247 -12.83 14.85 2.24
N LEU A 248 -12.73 14.06 3.31
CA LEU A 248 -13.82 13.72 4.23
C LEU A 248 -13.55 14.33 5.61
N SER A 249 -14.46 14.14 6.56
CA SER A 249 -14.23 14.58 7.94
C SER A 249 -13.25 13.64 8.66
N PRO A 250 -12.33 14.16 9.49
CA PRO A 250 -11.33 13.34 10.19
C PRO A 250 -11.95 12.30 11.14
N GLU A 251 -13.13 12.57 11.69
CA GLU A 251 -13.90 11.62 12.53
C GLU A 251 -14.48 10.44 11.75
N ASP A 252 -14.68 10.55 10.43
CA ASP A 252 -15.20 9.47 9.59
C ASP A 252 -14.09 8.50 9.15
N VAL A 253 -12.84 8.98 9.05
CA VAL A 253 -11.70 8.21 8.55
C VAL A 253 -11.49 6.88 9.29
N PRO A 254 -11.53 6.81 10.65
CA PRO A 254 -11.38 5.54 11.36
C PRO A 254 -12.49 4.53 11.04
N VAL A 255 -13.72 4.99 10.80
CA VAL A 255 -14.86 4.13 10.44
C VAL A 255 -14.67 3.59 9.02
N ILE A 256 -14.27 4.46 8.09
CA ILE A 256 -14.01 4.10 6.69
C ILE A 256 -12.83 3.13 6.59
N GLN A 257 -11.75 3.36 7.33
CA GLN A 257 -10.62 2.42 7.41
C GLN A 257 -11.09 1.01 7.75
N LYS A 258 -11.91 0.86 8.80
CA LYS A 258 -12.46 -0.45 9.20
C LYS A 258 -13.33 -1.07 8.12
N ARG A 259 -14.19 -0.27 7.48
CA ARG A 259 -15.04 -0.72 6.37
C ARG A 259 -14.19 -1.21 5.20
N VAL A 260 -13.19 -0.45 4.77
CA VAL A 260 -12.28 -0.81 3.66
C VAL A 260 -11.53 -2.10 3.99
N ILE A 261 -10.86 -2.16 5.13
CA ILE A 261 -10.05 -3.33 5.50
C ILE A 261 -10.93 -4.58 5.58
N SER A 262 -12.13 -4.47 6.16
CA SER A 262 -13.08 -5.58 6.23
C SER A 262 -13.56 -6.03 4.84
N ALA A 263 -13.88 -5.10 3.94
CA ALA A 263 -14.31 -5.40 2.59
C ALA A 263 -13.18 -6.04 1.76
N ALA A 264 -11.96 -5.48 1.81
CA ALA A 264 -10.79 -6.02 1.13
C ALA A 264 -10.47 -7.45 1.59
N ASN A 265 -10.48 -7.70 2.91
CA ASN A 265 -10.29 -9.03 3.47
C ASN A 265 -11.37 -10.04 2.99
N ARG A 266 -12.62 -9.62 2.86
CA ARG A 266 -13.70 -10.49 2.31
C ARG A 266 -13.49 -10.79 0.83
N ALA A 267 -13.08 -9.80 0.04
CA ALA A 267 -12.78 -9.95 -1.38
C ALA A 267 -11.47 -10.72 -1.63
N GLY A 268 -10.61 -10.86 -0.61
CA GLY A 268 -9.27 -11.45 -0.76
C GLY A 268 -8.27 -10.52 -1.46
N VAL A 269 -8.57 -9.22 -1.45
CA VAL A 269 -7.73 -8.14 -1.94
C VAL A 269 -6.86 -7.66 -0.79
N PHE A 270 -5.55 -7.53 -0.98
CA PHE A 270 -4.67 -7.10 0.11
C PHE A 270 -4.83 -5.61 0.39
N VAL A 271 -4.65 -5.21 1.64
CA VAL A 271 -4.87 -3.82 2.08
C VAL A 271 -3.65 -3.24 2.82
N ILE A 272 -3.31 -2.01 2.47
CA ILE A 272 -2.27 -1.21 3.14
C ILE A 272 -2.94 -0.08 3.92
N THR A 273 -2.63 0.05 5.21
CA THR A 273 -2.98 1.24 6.00
C THR A 273 -1.84 2.24 5.96
N ALA A 274 -2.11 3.46 5.48
CA ALA A 274 -1.07 4.42 5.11
C ALA A 274 -1.26 5.80 5.74
N THR A 275 -0.14 6.55 5.77
CA THR A 275 0.02 7.95 6.21
C THR A 275 -0.22 8.17 7.71
N GLN A 276 0.58 9.04 8.34
CA GLN A 276 0.45 9.45 9.75
C GLN A 276 0.40 8.28 10.76
N MET A 277 1.13 7.18 10.48
CA MET A 277 1.14 6.02 11.39
C MET A 277 2.02 6.29 12.63
N LEU A 278 3.20 6.88 12.41
CA LEU A 278 4.15 7.26 13.46
C LEU A 278 4.70 8.67 13.19
N GLU A 279 3.87 9.60 12.72
CA GLU A 279 4.26 10.92 12.18
C GLU A 279 5.24 11.69 13.08
N SER A 280 5.01 11.70 14.39
CA SER A 280 5.88 12.37 15.37
C SER A 280 7.31 11.85 15.34
N MET A 281 7.54 10.63 14.84
CA MET A 281 8.87 10.05 14.69
C MET A 281 9.70 10.63 13.54
N THR A 282 9.09 11.48 12.70
CA THR A 282 9.83 12.33 11.77
C THR A 282 10.83 13.22 12.55
N ASP A 283 10.42 13.75 13.71
CA ASP A 283 11.22 14.67 14.52
C ASP A 283 11.65 14.13 15.88
N HIS A 284 11.03 13.03 16.35
CA HIS A 284 11.28 12.47 17.67
C HIS A 284 11.69 10.99 17.62
N PRO A 285 12.54 10.50 18.55
CA PRO A 285 13.00 9.10 18.53
C PRO A 285 11.96 8.11 19.06
N ARG A 286 10.78 8.57 19.50
CA ARG A 286 9.68 7.75 20.04
C ARG A 286 8.34 8.34 19.60
N PRO A 287 7.34 7.49 19.32
CA PRO A 287 6.02 7.96 18.99
C PRO A 287 5.24 8.37 20.24
N THR A 288 4.12 9.02 20.02
CA THR A 288 3.08 9.22 21.02
C THR A 288 2.36 7.91 21.33
N ARG A 289 1.59 7.89 22.42
CA ARG A 289 0.71 6.75 22.76
C ARG A 289 -0.43 6.60 21.76
N ALA A 290 -0.92 7.71 21.20
CA ALA A 290 -1.99 7.72 20.22
C ALA A 290 -1.54 7.03 18.92
N GLU A 291 -0.36 7.35 18.41
CA GLU A 291 0.22 6.70 17.22
C GLU A 291 0.49 5.21 17.44
N ALA A 292 1.04 4.83 18.59
CA ALA A 292 1.22 3.41 18.91
C ALA A 292 -0.13 2.66 18.95
N SER A 293 -1.18 3.29 19.50
CA SER A 293 -2.54 2.75 19.48
C SER A 293 -3.10 2.67 18.06
N ASP A 294 -2.86 3.67 17.23
CA ASP A 294 -3.33 3.73 15.84
C ASP A 294 -2.74 2.58 15.00
N VAL A 295 -1.42 2.39 15.06
CA VAL A 295 -0.75 1.24 14.41
C VAL A 295 -1.35 -0.07 14.91
N ALA A 296 -1.50 -0.26 16.22
CA ALA A 296 -2.06 -1.50 16.77
C ALA A 296 -3.50 -1.74 16.29
N ASN A 297 -4.33 -0.70 16.22
CA ASN A 297 -5.70 -0.80 15.71
C ASN A 297 -5.74 -1.17 14.23
N ALA A 298 -4.83 -0.68 13.39
CA ALA A 298 -4.74 -1.13 12.01
C ALA A 298 -4.44 -2.65 11.91
N ILE A 299 -3.63 -3.18 12.82
CA ILE A 299 -3.38 -4.64 12.92
C ILE A 299 -4.64 -5.37 13.37
N PHE A 300 -5.35 -4.85 14.38
CA PHE A 300 -6.60 -5.44 14.88
C PHE A 300 -7.72 -5.42 13.84
N ASP A 301 -7.77 -4.39 13.01
CA ASP A 301 -8.70 -4.28 11.89
C ASP A 301 -8.42 -5.33 10.81
N GLY A 302 -7.21 -5.90 10.80
CA GLY A 302 -6.79 -6.93 9.86
C GLY A 302 -6.17 -6.33 8.61
N THR A 303 -5.31 -5.32 8.74
CA THR A 303 -4.51 -4.84 7.60
C THR A 303 -3.46 -5.89 7.17
N ASP A 304 -3.09 -5.94 5.89
CA ASP A 304 -1.96 -6.78 5.43
C ASP A 304 -0.63 -6.08 5.71
N ALA A 305 -0.60 -4.76 5.53
CA ALA A 305 0.59 -3.95 5.68
C ALA A 305 0.30 -2.58 6.27
N VAL A 306 1.29 -2.05 6.98
CA VAL A 306 1.31 -0.68 7.49
C VAL A 306 2.42 0.10 6.81
N MET A 307 2.17 1.36 6.49
CA MET A 307 3.08 2.17 5.68
C MET A 307 3.61 3.41 6.41
N LEU A 308 4.93 3.60 6.32
CA LEU A 308 5.64 4.80 6.74
C LEU A 308 5.88 5.72 5.53
N SER A 309 5.59 7.01 5.70
CA SER A 309 5.65 8.06 4.69
C SER A 309 6.82 9.02 4.96
N GLY A 310 6.55 10.17 5.57
CA GLY A 310 7.57 11.18 5.88
C GLY A 310 8.59 10.65 6.90
N GLU A 311 8.14 9.77 7.80
CA GLU A 311 8.93 9.24 8.90
C GLU A 311 10.22 8.56 8.44
N THR A 312 10.17 7.88 7.29
CA THR A 312 11.32 7.20 6.69
C THR A 312 11.94 7.97 5.54
N ALA A 313 11.14 8.74 4.80
CA ALA A 313 11.61 9.46 3.61
C ALA A 313 12.48 10.68 3.97
N ILE A 314 12.04 11.47 4.95
CA ILE A 314 12.69 12.74 5.34
C ILE A 314 12.98 12.85 6.84
N GLY A 315 12.46 11.94 7.65
CA GLY A 315 12.59 11.97 9.10
C GLY A 315 14.02 11.79 9.61
N LYS A 316 14.26 12.27 10.83
CA LYS A 316 15.55 12.17 11.54
C LYS A 316 15.86 10.76 12.04
N TYR A 317 14.84 9.90 12.14
CA TYR A 317 14.93 8.58 12.77
C TYR A 317 14.35 7.45 11.89
N PRO A 318 14.75 7.30 10.61
CA PRO A 318 14.09 6.39 9.68
C PRO A 318 14.20 4.92 10.13
N VAL A 319 15.38 4.49 10.58
CA VAL A 319 15.61 3.10 11.03
C VAL A 319 14.87 2.80 12.34
N GLN A 320 14.92 3.72 13.30
CA GLN A 320 14.24 3.57 14.60
C GLN A 320 12.72 3.52 14.44
N THR A 321 12.18 4.25 13.46
CA THR A 321 10.75 4.23 13.12
C THR A 321 10.34 2.85 12.63
N VAL A 322 11.08 2.24 11.69
CA VAL A 322 10.80 0.86 11.23
C VAL A 322 10.89 -0.13 12.39
N GLN A 323 11.91 -0.01 13.24
CA GLN A 323 12.04 -0.88 14.42
C GLN A 323 10.88 -0.71 15.40
N MET A 324 10.38 0.51 15.58
CA MET A 324 9.23 0.79 16.43
C MET A 324 7.95 0.20 15.84
N MET A 325 7.72 0.42 14.55
CA MET A 325 6.62 -0.18 13.81
C MET A 325 6.62 -1.71 13.97
N ALA A 326 7.78 -2.36 13.76
CA ALA A 326 7.91 -3.80 13.93
C ALA A 326 7.55 -4.27 15.36
N ARG A 327 8.03 -3.57 16.39
CA ARG A 327 7.69 -3.91 17.80
C ARG A 327 6.20 -3.77 18.11
N ILE A 328 5.55 -2.73 17.58
CA ILE A 328 4.11 -2.53 17.78
C ILE A 328 3.33 -3.66 17.11
N ILE A 329 3.69 -4.03 15.87
CA ILE A 329 3.07 -5.15 15.15
C ILE A 329 3.23 -6.44 15.95
N ASP A 330 4.45 -6.80 16.35
CA ASP A 330 4.71 -8.03 17.11
C ASP A 330 3.91 -8.07 18.42
N THR A 331 3.78 -6.93 19.10
CA THR A 331 3.00 -6.81 20.34
C THR A 331 1.49 -6.96 20.08
N ALA A 332 0.98 -6.32 19.03
CA ALA A 332 -0.43 -6.40 18.64
C ALA A 332 -0.80 -7.84 18.25
N GLU A 333 -0.01 -8.48 17.39
CA GLU A 333 -0.25 -9.85 16.91
C GLU A 333 -0.16 -10.91 18.02
N ALA A 334 0.58 -10.64 19.09
CA ALA A 334 0.69 -11.53 20.24
C ALA A 334 -0.43 -11.33 21.29
N SER A 335 -1.08 -10.17 21.32
CA SER A 335 -1.98 -9.77 22.42
C SER A 335 -3.45 -10.06 22.18
N VAL A 336 -3.90 -10.11 20.92
CA VAL A 336 -5.30 -10.34 20.56
C VAL A 336 -5.39 -11.57 19.68
N GLU A 337 -6.26 -12.51 20.04
CA GLU A 337 -6.70 -13.53 19.11
C GLU A 337 -7.54 -12.86 18.02
N LEU A 338 -6.90 -12.45 16.92
CA LEU A 338 -7.61 -11.98 15.75
C LEU A 338 -8.61 -13.06 15.34
N ALA A 339 -9.90 -12.74 15.41
CA ALA A 339 -10.93 -13.65 14.95
C ALA A 339 -10.68 -13.91 13.46
N PRO A 340 -10.62 -15.18 13.02
CA PRO A 340 -10.55 -15.46 11.61
C PRO A 340 -11.76 -14.80 10.93
N PRO A 341 -11.59 -14.18 9.75
CA PRO A 341 -12.70 -13.54 9.05
C PRO A 341 -13.87 -14.52 8.90
N ILE A 342 -15.07 -14.07 9.22
CA ILE A 342 -16.29 -14.87 9.14
C ILE A 342 -16.44 -15.35 7.70
N LEU A 343 -16.42 -16.67 7.53
CA LEU A 343 -16.65 -17.32 6.25
C LEU A 343 -18.11 -17.14 5.86
N ASN A 344 -18.34 -16.56 4.68
CA ASN A 344 -19.65 -16.59 4.05
C ASN A 344 -19.86 -18.01 3.48
N LEU A 345 -20.66 -18.83 4.17
CA LEU A 345 -20.96 -20.21 3.77
C LEU A 345 -22.08 -20.30 2.72
N ASP A 346 -22.65 -19.16 2.33
CA ASP A 346 -23.86 -19.08 1.51
C ASP A 346 -23.61 -19.22 -0.02
N SER A 347 -22.36 -19.38 -0.46
CA SER A 347 -21.98 -19.52 -1.88
C SER A 347 -21.19 -20.80 -2.16
N SER A 348 -21.40 -21.39 -3.34
CA SER A 348 -20.58 -22.52 -3.82
C SER A 348 -19.12 -22.08 -3.99
N LEU A 349 -18.22 -22.65 -3.19
CA LEU A 349 -16.80 -22.30 -3.21
C LEU A 349 -16.11 -22.85 -4.46
N SER A 350 -15.12 -22.11 -4.97
CA SER A 350 -14.17 -22.63 -5.95
C SER A 350 -13.30 -23.74 -5.33
N PHE A 351 -12.66 -24.58 -6.18
CA PHE A 351 -11.70 -25.58 -5.70
C PHE A 351 -10.58 -24.96 -4.83
N PRO A 352 -9.91 -23.87 -5.27
CA PRO A 352 -8.95 -23.17 -4.44
C PRO A 352 -9.53 -22.70 -3.10
N ASP A 353 -10.71 -22.07 -3.09
CA ASP A 353 -11.30 -21.56 -1.85
C ASP A 353 -11.65 -22.67 -0.85
N ALA A 354 -12.14 -23.81 -1.34
CA ALA A 354 -12.40 -25.00 -0.55
C ALA A 354 -11.11 -25.57 0.06
N ILE A 355 -10.03 -25.67 -0.73
CA ILE A 355 -8.71 -26.12 -0.23
C ILE A 355 -8.14 -25.13 0.78
N GLY A 356 -8.22 -23.83 0.53
CA GLY A 356 -7.76 -22.80 1.46
C GLY A 356 -8.52 -22.83 2.78
N GLN A 357 -9.84 -23.06 2.74
CA GLN A 357 -10.66 -23.22 3.94
C GLN A 357 -10.30 -24.51 4.70
N ALA A 358 -10.14 -25.62 3.98
CA ALA A 358 -9.73 -26.88 4.59
C ALA A 358 -8.36 -26.74 5.27
N ALA A 359 -7.40 -26.08 4.61
CA ALA A 359 -6.09 -25.82 5.19
C ALA A 359 -6.15 -24.97 6.44
N ALA A 360 -6.93 -23.89 6.45
CA ALA A 360 -7.09 -23.07 7.65
C ALA A 360 -7.68 -23.88 8.82
N ALA A 361 -8.74 -24.65 8.56
CA ALA A 361 -9.37 -25.51 9.57
C ALA A 361 -8.42 -26.59 10.10
N VAL A 362 -7.72 -27.28 9.20
CA VAL A 362 -6.71 -28.29 9.55
C VAL A 362 -5.58 -27.67 10.35
N SER A 363 -5.06 -26.50 9.94
CA SER A 363 -4.00 -25.81 10.66
C SER A 363 -4.40 -25.45 12.09
N THR A 364 -5.65 -25.05 12.34
CA THR A 364 -6.13 -24.85 13.71
C THR A 364 -6.22 -26.17 14.48
N ALA A 365 -6.72 -27.23 13.84
CA ALA A 365 -6.93 -28.52 14.50
C ALA A 365 -5.63 -29.25 14.87
N VAL A 366 -4.62 -29.23 13.98
CA VAL A 366 -3.37 -30.00 14.18
C VAL A 366 -2.20 -29.13 14.64
N SER A 367 -2.36 -27.80 14.65
CA SER A 367 -1.32 -26.83 15.04
C SER A 367 0.05 -27.13 14.39
N PRO A 368 0.11 -27.19 13.04
CA PRO A 368 1.33 -27.55 12.33
C PRO A 368 2.41 -26.50 12.57
N LYS A 369 3.67 -26.92 12.41
CA LYS A 369 4.83 -26.04 12.55
C LYS A 369 4.85 -24.95 11.49
N ALA A 370 4.45 -25.29 10.27
CA ALA A 370 4.34 -24.36 9.15
C ALA A 370 3.25 -24.81 8.15
N ILE A 371 2.70 -23.84 7.43
CA ILE A 371 1.95 -24.08 6.20
C ILE A 371 2.90 -23.79 5.03
N VAL A 372 3.12 -24.78 4.19
CA VAL A 372 3.96 -24.69 2.99
C VAL A 372 3.05 -24.46 1.79
N ALA A 373 3.20 -23.33 1.11
CA ALA A 373 2.43 -23.00 -0.08
C ALA A 373 3.33 -23.03 -1.33
N PHE A 374 3.14 -24.02 -2.19
CA PHE A 374 3.78 -24.04 -3.51
C PHE A 374 2.99 -23.19 -4.49
N THR A 375 3.69 -22.28 -5.18
CA THR A 375 3.02 -21.33 -6.06
C THR A 375 3.91 -20.84 -7.20
N GLN A 376 3.34 -20.74 -8.40
CA GLN A 376 4.02 -20.13 -9.55
C GLN A 376 3.55 -18.69 -9.82
N SER A 377 2.34 -18.31 -9.41
CA SER A 377 1.75 -16.97 -9.59
C SER A 377 1.53 -16.21 -8.27
N GLY A 378 1.77 -16.87 -7.14
CA GLY A 378 1.47 -16.37 -5.80
C GLY A 378 0.05 -16.69 -5.30
N SER A 379 -0.85 -17.21 -6.15
CA SER A 379 -2.27 -17.41 -5.81
C SER A 379 -2.47 -18.32 -4.59
N THR A 380 -1.80 -19.48 -4.52
CA THR A 380 -1.86 -20.39 -3.36
C THR A 380 -1.46 -19.71 -2.05
N ALA A 381 -0.40 -18.88 -2.09
CA ALA A 381 0.09 -18.20 -0.90
C ALA A 381 -0.89 -17.09 -0.46
N ARG A 382 -1.44 -16.32 -1.40
CA ARG A 382 -2.50 -15.33 -1.13
C ARG A 382 -3.77 -15.98 -0.57
N LEU A 383 -4.17 -17.11 -1.15
CA LEU A 383 -5.33 -17.89 -0.75
C LEU A 383 -5.27 -18.30 0.74
N ILE A 384 -4.12 -18.75 1.23
CA ILE A 384 -3.99 -19.10 2.65
C ILE A 384 -3.74 -17.87 3.52
N SER A 385 -3.01 -16.87 3.02
CA SER A 385 -2.78 -15.58 3.70
C SER A 385 -4.09 -14.89 4.07
N LYS A 386 -5.08 -14.82 3.16
CA LYS A 386 -6.40 -14.22 3.43
C LYS A 386 -7.21 -14.94 4.51
N ARG A 387 -6.89 -16.20 4.82
CA ARG A 387 -7.53 -16.94 5.93
C ARG A 387 -6.92 -16.62 7.29
N ARG A 388 -5.83 -15.84 7.30
CA ARG A 388 -5.10 -15.38 8.48
C ARG A 388 -4.80 -16.48 9.51
N PRO A 389 -4.22 -17.64 9.10
CA PRO A 389 -3.91 -18.70 10.04
C PRO A 389 -2.86 -18.24 11.07
N ARG A 390 -2.93 -18.81 12.28
CA ARG A 390 -1.89 -18.56 13.29
C ARG A 390 -0.55 -19.16 12.90
N THR A 391 -0.58 -20.26 12.18
CA THR A 391 0.62 -20.96 11.71
C THR A 391 1.38 -20.10 10.68
N PRO A 392 2.72 -20.03 10.77
CA PRO A 392 3.56 -19.36 9.76
C PRO A 392 3.34 -19.94 8.36
N ILE A 393 3.27 -19.07 7.36
CA ILE A 393 3.14 -19.47 5.95
C ILE A 393 4.50 -19.32 5.28
N ILE A 394 5.03 -20.38 4.69
CA ILE A 394 6.25 -20.37 3.89
C ILE A 394 5.88 -20.67 2.46
N ALA A 395 6.06 -19.70 1.56
CA ALA A 395 5.70 -19.83 0.17
C ALA A 395 6.91 -20.18 -0.69
N PHE A 396 6.87 -21.32 -1.37
CA PHE A 396 7.92 -21.73 -2.29
C PHE A 396 7.52 -21.44 -3.74
N THR A 397 8.38 -20.74 -4.47
CA THR A 397 8.14 -20.39 -5.87
C THR A 397 9.43 -20.42 -6.70
N PRO A 398 9.38 -20.81 -7.97
CA PRO A 398 10.54 -20.71 -8.85
C PRO A 398 10.83 -19.28 -9.34
N SER A 399 9.90 -18.35 -9.14
CA SER A 399 10.01 -16.99 -9.66
C SER A 399 10.46 -16.01 -8.58
N ALA A 400 11.65 -15.43 -8.76
CA ALA A 400 12.13 -14.34 -7.91
C ALA A 400 11.15 -13.13 -7.90
N ARG A 401 10.50 -12.85 -9.03
CA ARG A 401 9.45 -11.82 -9.13
C ARG A 401 8.29 -12.11 -8.19
N ILE A 402 7.83 -13.36 -8.13
CA ILE A 402 6.74 -13.76 -7.24
C ILE A 402 7.17 -13.76 -5.78
N CYS A 403 8.42 -14.16 -5.47
CA CYS A 403 8.95 -14.00 -4.10
C CYS A 403 8.78 -12.57 -3.61
N ARG A 404 9.19 -11.58 -4.42
CA ARG A 404 9.10 -10.17 -4.05
C ARG A 404 7.66 -9.69 -3.91
N ARG A 405 6.75 -10.11 -4.78
CA ARG A 405 5.33 -9.78 -4.62
C ARG A 405 4.77 -10.32 -3.31
N LEU A 406 5.08 -11.56 -2.98
CA LEU A 406 4.58 -12.17 -1.75
C LEU A 406 5.08 -11.48 -0.47
N CYS A 407 6.10 -10.61 -0.53
CA CYS A 407 6.52 -9.79 0.60
C CYS A 407 5.43 -8.85 1.13
N LEU A 408 4.41 -8.53 0.33
CA LEU A 408 3.28 -7.70 0.77
C LEU A 408 2.10 -8.52 1.33
N CYS A 409 2.09 -9.85 1.17
CA CYS A 409 1.01 -10.71 1.64
C CYS A 409 1.15 -11.04 3.13
N TRP A 410 0.11 -10.81 3.92
CA TRP A 410 0.13 -11.05 5.37
C TRP A 410 0.60 -12.46 5.74
N GLY A 411 1.55 -12.56 6.67
CA GLY A 411 2.00 -13.84 7.23
C GLY A 411 2.85 -14.72 6.31
N VAL A 412 3.10 -14.29 5.07
CA VAL A 412 3.86 -15.08 4.07
C VAL A 412 5.34 -14.78 4.15
N GLU A 413 6.17 -15.82 4.26
CA GLU A 413 7.61 -15.76 4.04
C GLU A 413 7.96 -16.45 2.70
N PRO A 414 8.38 -15.69 1.67
CA PRO A 414 8.70 -16.27 0.37
C PRO A 414 10.10 -16.89 0.34
N ARG A 415 10.22 -18.04 -0.32
CA ARG A 415 11.48 -18.75 -0.60
C ARG A 415 11.53 -19.13 -2.07
N GLN A 416 12.63 -18.79 -2.73
CA GLN A 416 12.84 -19.21 -4.11
C GLN A 416 13.31 -20.67 -4.15
N ILE A 417 12.70 -21.52 -4.98
CA ILE A 417 13.07 -22.93 -5.17
C ILE A 417 13.29 -23.23 -6.67
N THR A 418 13.99 -24.29 -7.00
CA THR A 418 14.00 -24.80 -8.38
C THR A 418 12.65 -25.41 -8.73
N LEU A 419 12.18 -25.26 -9.97
CA LEU A 419 10.95 -25.92 -10.41
C LEU A 419 11.14 -27.44 -10.42
N ILE A 420 10.25 -28.15 -9.73
CA ILE A 420 10.22 -29.62 -9.65
C ILE A 420 8.86 -30.07 -10.20
N ASP A 421 8.87 -31.04 -11.10
CA ASP A 421 7.71 -31.54 -11.86
C ASP A 421 6.99 -32.73 -11.20
N ASP A 422 7.47 -33.15 -10.02
CA ASP A 422 6.92 -34.25 -9.22
C ASP A 422 6.60 -33.78 -7.80
N THR A 423 5.40 -34.11 -7.32
CA THR A 423 4.91 -33.65 -6.02
C THR A 423 5.69 -34.22 -4.85
N ASP A 424 6.13 -35.48 -4.92
CA ASP A 424 6.83 -36.11 -3.80
C ASP A 424 8.27 -35.63 -3.68
N ARG A 425 8.98 -35.48 -4.81
CA ARG A 425 10.30 -34.84 -4.85
C ARG A 425 10.25 -33.39 -4.36
N MET A 426 9.18 -32.67 -4.70
CA MET A 426 8.96 -31.30 -4.23
C MET A 426 8.78 -31.25 -2.69
N VAL A 427 8.03 -32.19 -2.12
CA VAL A 427 7.88 -32.31 -0.65
C VAL A 427 9.23 -32.63 0.00
N ALA A 428 9.99 -33.57 -0.56
CA ALA A 428 11.30 -33.95 -0.03
C ALA A 428 12.32 -32.79 -0.04
N GLU A 429 12.37 -32.01 -1.13
CA GLU A 429 13.25 -30.83 -1.24
C GLU A 429 12.89 -29.75 -0.20
N VAL A 430 11.60 -29.47 -0.02
CA VAL A 430 11.17 -28.49 0.99
C VAL A 430 11.43 -28.98 2.40
N GLU A 431 11.20 -30.26 2.68
CA GLU A 431 11.55 -30.84 3.98
C GLU A 431 13.04 -30.64 4.27
N ALA A 432 13.91 -31.06 3.35
CA ALA A 432 15.36 -30.94 3.50
C ALA A 432 15.78 -29.48 3.73
N ARG A 433 15.19 -28.55 2.97
CA ARG A 433 15.47 -27.13 3.12
C ARG A 433 15.03 -26.57 4.46
N LEU A 434 13.79 -26.83 4.87
CA LEU A 434 13.27 -26.36 6.15
C LEU A 434 14.03 -26.93 7.35
N LEU A 435 14.51 -28.18 7.25
CA LEU A 435 15.40 -28.79 8.25
C LEU A 435 16.75 -28.06 8.30
N SER A 436 17.37 -27.79 7.14
CA SER A 436 18.67 -27.10 7.06
C SER A 436 18.63 -25.65 7.57
N GLU A 437 17.50 -24.96 7.36
CA GLU A 437 17.26 -23.60 7.83
C GLU A 437 16.83 -23.56 9.32
N GLY A 438 16.57 -24.72 9.93
CA GLY A 438 16.16 -24.85 11.33
C GLY A 438 14.71 -24.44 11.61
N ASN A 439 13.88 -24.29 10.57
CA ASN A 439 12.47 -23.92 10.69
C ASN A 439 11.61 -25.07 11.24
N VAL A 440 12.02 -26.31 11.00
CA VAL A 440 11.31 -27.53 11.40
C VAL A 440 12.29 -28.55 11.98
N ARG A 441 11.76 -29.56 12.68
CA ARG A 441 12.50 -30.71 13.22
C ARG A 441 11.80 -32.01 12.82
N PHE A 442 12.53 -33.12 12.89
CA PHE A 442 11.93 -34.45 12.74
C PHE A 442 10.72 -34.64 13.66
N GLY A 443 9.61 -35.13 13.11
CA GLY A 443 8.35 -35.30 13.79
C GLY A 443 7.41 -34.08 13.79
N ASP A 444 7.88 -32.90 13.38
CA ASP A 444 7.01 -31.73 13.18
C ASP A 444 5.98 -32.02 12.08
N THR A 445 4.79 -31.42 12.22
CA THR A 445 3.71 -31.54 11.21
C THR A 445 3.69 -30.32 10.30
N LEU A 446 3.54 -30.54 9.00
CA LEU A 446 3.38 -29.52 7.97
C LEU A 446 2.02 -29.68 7.28
N VAL A 447 1.41 -28.55 6.91
CA VAL A 447 0.30 -28.52 5.95
C VAL A 447 0.86 -28.01 4.63
N ILE A 448 0.76 -28.81 3.59
CA ILE A 448 1.30 -28.49 2.27
C ILE A 448 0.16 -28.21 1.30
N LEU A 449 0.22 -27.07 0.63
CA LEU A 449 -0.72 -26.62 -0.39
C LEU A 449 -0.03 -26.53 -1.75
N ALA A 450 -0.66 -27.06 -2.80
CA ALA A 450 -0.15 -26.98 -4.16
C ALA A 450 -1.28 -27.03 -5.21
N GLY A 451 -0.95 -26.68 -6.44
CA GLY A 451 -1.74 -27.02 -7.63
C GLY A 451 -1.07 -28.17 -8.38
N ALA A 452 -1.81 -29.25 -8.60
CA ALA A 452 -1.35 -30.44 -9.32
C ALA A 452 -2.18 -30.63 -10.61
N PRO A 453 -1.55 -30.90 -11.77
CA PRO A 453 -0.10 -31.04 -11.98
C PRO A 453 0.64 -29.68 -11.94
N ILE A 454 1.84 -29.68 -11.33
CA ILE A 454 2.63 -28.47 -11.05
C ILE A 454 3.05 -27.76 -12.34
N THR A 455 3.43 -28.53 -13.37
CA THR A 455 3.93 -28.01 -14.66
C THR A 455 2.87 -27.26 -15.45
N ALA A 456 1.58 -27.53 -15.21
CA ALA A 456 0.48 -26.91 -15.93
C ALA A 456 0.00 -25.58 -15.31
N ARG A 457 0.67 -25.06 -14.27
CA ARG A 457 0.17 -23.91 -13.48
C ARG A 457 -1.27 -24.14 -13.00
N ALA A 458 -1.59 -25.38 -12.64
CA ALA A 458 -2.91 -25.73 -12.15
C ALA A 458 -3.30 -24.87 -10.95
N GLU A 459 -4.58 -24.57 -10.83
CA GLU A 459 -5.12 -23.92 -9.65
C GLU A 459 -4.89 -24.77 -8.40
N THR A 460 -4.91 -24.14 -7.22
CA THR A 460 -4.71 -24.84 -5.95
C THR A 460 -5.81 -25.89 -5.77
N ASN A 461 -5.42 -27.17 -5.75
CA ASN A 461 -6.34 -28.30 -5.65
C ASN A 461 -5.83 -29.42 -4.73
N LEU A 462 -4.65 -29.27 -4.13
CA LEU A 462 -4.03 -30.28 -3.28
C LEU A 462 -3.71 -29.73 -1.89
N LEU A 463 -4.09 -30.52 -0.88
CA LEU A 463 -3.72 -30.37 0.52
C LEU A 463 -3.11 -31.68 1.01
N LYS A 464 -1.88 -31.64 1.53
CA LYS A 464 -1.19 -32.78 2.15
C LYS A 464 -0.82 -32.45 3.60
N LEU A 465 -1.18 -33.33 4.53
CA LEU A 465 -0.59 -33.36 5.86
C LEU A 465 0.68 -34.20 5.80
N HIS A 466 1.79 -33.63 6.23
CA HIS A 466 3.10 -34.25 6.14
C HIS A 466 3.81 -34.22 7.49
N ARG A 467 4.41 -35.33 7.90
CA ARG A 467 5.26 -35.39 9.10
C ARG A 467 6.71 -35.44 8.66
N VAL A 468 7.51 -34.50 9.17
CA VAL A 468 8.93 -34.37 8.81
C VAL A 468 9.68 -35.66 9.18
N GLY A 469 10.34 -36.27 8.21
CA GLY A 469 11.05 -37.56 8.32
C GLY A 469 10.29 -38.78 7.83
N GLU A 470 9.03 -38.63 7.39
CA GLU A 470 8.18 -39.71 6.85
C GLU A 470 8.00 -39.53 5.33
N ILE A 471 9.10 -39.66 4.58
CA ILE A 471 9.13 -39.57 3.10
C ILE A 471 8.80 -40.92 2.45
#